data_AF-A0A0J8U929-F1
#
_entry.id   AF-A0A0J8U929-F1
#
_cell.length_a   1.000
_cell.length_b   1.000
_cell.length_c   1.000
_cell.angle_alpha   90.00
_cell.angle_beta   90.00
_cell.angle_gamma   90.00
#
_symmetry.space_group_name_H-M   'P 1'
#
loop_
_entity.id
_entity.type
_entity.pdbx_description
1 polymer ?
#
loop_
_entity_poly.entity_id
_entity_poly.type
_entity_poly.pdbx_seq_one_letter_code
_entity_poly.pdbx_strand_id
1 'polypeptide(L)'
;MHAFIPDVQFIADWKVAAHECPEMKECRPWTYQVDLHGLAGIVYIMLFGKYMEIITVSNTENESGANSGFGSRRNYRIKESLKRYWEREIWSEVFDLCLNPTSEKWVEAERQHSGANVDPRLTMPMINSMRVVREKMENWLAANAARKGLQSQLNKMETLISKKRAKRSADKD
;
A
#
# COMPACT_ATOMS: atom_id res chain seq x y z
N MET A 1 10.05 11.65 23.02
CA MET A 1 9.95 12.96 22.35
C MET A 1 9.03 12.76 21.16
N HIS A 2 7.84 13.36 21.16
CA HIS A 2 6.95 13.36 19.98
C HIS A 2 7.10 14.71 19.30
N ALA A 3 7.57 14.73 18.05
CA ALA A 3 7.78 15.97 17.30
C ALA A 3 6.45 16.66 16.91
N PHE A 4 5.34 15.91 16.89
CA PHE A 4 4.00 16.39 16.53
C PHE A 4 2.93 15.80 17.45
N ILE A 5 1.75 16.45 17.46
CA ILE A 5 0.55 15.92 18.12
C ILE A 5 0.02 14.66 17.40
N PRO A 6 -0.69 13.75 18.09
CA PRO A 6 -1.10 12.46 17.52
C PRO A 6 -1.95 12.53 16.25
N ASP A 7 -2.73 13.60 16.09
CA ASP A 7 -3.69 13.85 15.01
C ASP A 7 -3.20 14.87 13.97
N VAL A 8 -1.89 15.18 13.97
CA VAL A 8 -1.31 16.11 13.01
C VAL A 8 -1.59 15.65 11.57
N GLN A 9 -1.93 16.61 10.73
CA GLN A 9 -2.05 16.43 9.29
C GLN A 9 -1.22 17.48 8.57
N PHE A 10 -0.78 17.12 7.36
CA PHE A 10 0.07 17.93 6.52
C PHE A 10 -0.64 18.24 5.21
N ILE A 11 -0.28 19.38 4.61
CA ILE A 11 -0.72 19.79 3.28
C ILE A 11 0.55 19.96 2.44
N ALA A 12 0.51 19.52 1.18
CA ALA A 12 1.62 19.71 0.27
C ALA A 12 1.62 21.15 -0.27
N ASP A 13 2.71 21.88 -0.02
CA ASP A 13 2.97 23.23 -0.55
C ASP A 13 4.16 23.22 -1.52
N TRP A 14 4.13 22.29 -2.47
CA TRP A 14 5.14 22.17 -3.52
C TRP A 14 4.53 21.62 -4.80
N LYS A 15 5.32 21.63 -5.88
CA LYS A 15 4.90 21.03 -7.15
C LYS A 15 4.83 19.52 -7.01
N VAL A 16 3.60 19.00 -6.97
CA VAL A 16 3.34 17.57 -6.77
C VAL A 16 3.79 16.75 -7.99
N ALA A 17 4.55 15.68 -7.75
CA ALA A 17 5.05 14.75 -8.74
C ALA A 17 4.06 13.61 -9.02
N ALA A 18 4.21 12.95 -10.18
CA ALA A 18 3.28 11.90 -10.61
C ALA A 18 3.25 10.66 -9.69
N HIS A 19 4.30 10.42 -8.89
CA HIS A 19 4.40 9.26 -8.00
C HIS A 19 3.91 9.54 -6.56
N GLU A 20 3.56 10.79 -6.24
CA GLU A 20 3.04 11.15 -4.91
C GLU A 20 1.61 10.63 -4.70
N CYS A 21 1.21 10.54 -3.43
CA CYS A 21 -0.07 9.96 -3.05
C CYS A 21 -1.26 10.82 -3.53
N PRO A 22 -2.48 10.24 -3.61
CA PRO A 22 -3.67 10.96 -4.05
C PRO A 22 -3.97 12.18 -3.21
N GLU A 23 -3.78 12.10 -1.89
CA GLU A 23 -4.02 13.21 -0.97
C GLU A 23 -3.23 14.45 -1.35
N MET A 24 -1.93 14.29 -1.64
CA MET A 24 -1.07 15.40 -2.07
C MET A 24 -1.54 16.00 -3.40
N LYS A 25 -1.87 15.14 -4.38
CA LYS A 25 -2.34 15.56 -5.71
C LYS A 25 -3.67 16.30 -5.67
N GLU A 26 -4.52 15.99 -4.70
CA GLU A 26 -5.84 16.57 -4.52
C GLU A 26 -5.86 17.70 -3.48
N CYS A 27 -4.69 18.12 -2.98
CA CYS A 27 -4.55 19.10 -1.91
C CYS A 27 -5.35 18.75 -0.64
N ARG A 28 -5.49 17.45 -0.33
CA ARG A 28 -6.14 16.96 0.89
C ARG A 28 -5.11 16.81 2.01
N PRO A 29 -5.54 17.00 3.29
CA PRO A 29 -4.70 16.69 4.43
C PRO A 29 -4.27 15.22 4.45
N TRP A 30 -3.01 14.95 4.78
CA TRP A 30 -2.45 13.62 4.88
C TRP A 30 -1.58 13.46 6.13
N THR A 31 -1.37 12.21 6.54
CA THR A 31 -0.48 11.80 7.64
C THR A 31 0.26 10.53 7.19
N TYR A 32 0.01 9.35 7.76
CA TYR A 32 0.65 8.10 7.35
C TYR A 32 0.28 7.57 5.95
N GLN A 33 -0.70 8.18 5.25
CA GLN A 33 -1.11 7.76 3.90
C GLN A 33 0.04 7.78 2.89
N VAL A 34 0.99 8.71 3.04
CA VAL A 34 2.16 8.81 2.14
C VAL A 34 3.02 7.55 2.19
N ASP A 35 3.25 7.00 3.38
CA ASP A 35 4.07 5.79 3.57
C ASP A 35 3.36 4.56 3.02
N LEU A 36 2.04 4.47 3.24
CA LEU A 36 1.22 3.39 2.70
C LEU A 36 1.18 3.42 1.17
N HIS A 37 1.03 4.59 0.56
CA HIS A 37 1.12 4.74 -0.88
C HIS A 37 2.52 4.37 -1.41
N GLY A 38 3.58 4.74 -0.68
CA GLY A 38 4.95 4.33 -0.99
C GLY A 38 5.13 2.81 -0.95
N LEU A 39 4.58 2.15 0.06
CA LEU A 39 4.58 0.69 0.18
C LEU A 39 3.86 0.02 -1.00
N ALA A 40 2.68 0.52 -1.37
CA ALA A 40 1.98 0.07 -2.58
C ALA A 40 2.85 0.23 -3.83
N GLY A 41 3.54 1.37 -3.97
CA GLY A 41 4.48 1.61 -5.06
C GLY A 41 5.60 0.58 -5.14
N ILE A 42 6.21 0.23 -4.02
CA ILE A 42 7.28 -0.78 -3.94
C ILE A 42 6.75 -2.15 -4.35
N VAL A 43 5.64 -2.58 -3.76
CA VAL A 43 4.99 -3.87 -4.08
C VAL A 43 4.64 -3.94 -5.57
N TYR A 44 4.08 -2.87 -6.12
CA TYR A 44 3.75 -2.77 -7.53
C TYR A 44 4.98 -2.92 -8.42
N ILE A 45 6.08 -2.22 -8.11
CA ILE A 45 7.33 -2.34 -8.88
C ILE A 45 7.88 -3.77 -8.84
N MET A 46 7.83 -4.43 -7.68
CA MET A 46 8.28 -5.82 -7.55
C MET A 46 7.43 -6.80 -8.39
N LEU A 47 6.14 -6.53 -8.54
CA LEU A 47 5.21 -7.37 -9.30
C LEU A 47 5.25 -7.10 -10.81
N PHE A 48 5.25 -5.83 -11.21
CA PHE A 48 5.05 -5.41 -12.60
C PHE A 48 6.32 -4.88 -13.29
N GLY A 49 7.37 -4.53 -12.54
CA GLY A 49 8.63 -4.02 -13.09
C GLY A 49 8.55 -2.60 -13.66
N LYS A 50 7.51 -1.84 -13.31
CA LYS A 50 7.30 -0.44 -13.75
C LYS A 50 6.69 0.39 -12.62
N TYR A 51 6.67 1.71 -12.77
CA TYR A 51 6.06 2.60 -11.77
C TYR A 51 4.54 2.41 -11.68
N MET A 52 4.02 2.55 -10.46
CA MET A 52 2.61 2.37 -10.15
C MET A 52 1.75 3.49 -10.77
N GLU A 53 0.69 3.08 -11.44
CA GLU A 53 -0.40 3.96 -11.87
C GLU A 53 -1.68 3.51 -11.16
N ILE A 54 -2.44 4.49 -10.66
CA ILE A 54 -3.71 4.27 -9.98
C ILE A 54 -4.85 4.93 -10.75
N ILE A 55 -6.05 4.45 -10.53
CA ILE A 55 -7.29 5.03 -11.04
C ILE A 55 -8.31 5.16 -9.91
N THR A 56 -9.17 6.16 -10.01
CA THR A 56 -10.31 6.33 -9.12
C THR A 56 -11.39 5.32 -9.48
N VAL A 57 -11.96 4.68 -8.47
CA VAL A 57 -13.15 3.86 -8.58
C VAL A 57 -14.33 4.77 -8.28
N SER A 58 -15.05 5.20 -9.32
CA SER A 58 -16.30 5.91 -9.14
C SER A 58 -17.36 4.93 -8.66
N ASN A 59 -17.88 5.11 -7.44
CA ASN A 59 -19.12 4.45 -7.01
C ASN A 59 -20.30 5.14 -7.71
N THR A 60 -20.39 4.99 -9.03
CA THR A 60 -21.52 5.45 -9.83
C THR A 60 -22.67 4.47 -9.67
N GLU A 61 -23.45 4.63 -8.60
CA GLU A 61 -24.90 4.38 -8.61
C GLU A 61 -25.71 5.39 -7.77
N ASN A 62 -25.10 6.15 -6.85
CA ASN A 62 -25.85 7.13 -6.01
C ASN A 62 -25.29 8.57 -5.99
N GLU A 63 -24.17 8.88 -6.64
CA GLU A 63 -23.70 10.27 -6.75
C GLU A 63 -24.25 10.96 -8.00
N SER A 64 -25.56 11.18 -7.99
CA SER A 64 -26.21 12.15 -8.88
C SER A 64 -25.68 13.55 -8.60
N GLY A 65 -24.67 13.98 -9.36
CA GLY A 65 -24.59 15.32 -9.94
C GLY A 65 -24.40 16.56 -9.05
N ALA A 66 -24.20 16.50 -7.72
CA ALA A 66 -24.14 17.74 -6.92
C ALA A 66 -23.09 17.85 -5.80
N ASN A 67 -22.42 16.78 -5.38
CA ASN A 67 -21.53 16.81 -4.20
C ASN A 67 -20.12 16.24 -4.43
N SER A 68 -19.47 16.56 -5.57
CA SER A 68 -18.00 16.45 -5.68
C SER A 68 -17.35 17.64 -4.95
N GLY A 69 -17.69 17.80 -3.67
CA GLY A 69 -17.12 18.79 -2.79
C GLY A 69 -15.74 18.36 -2.29
N PHE A 70 -15.00 19.31 -1.74
CA PHE A 70 -13.76 19.09 -1.01
C PHE A 70 -14.06 18.17 0.21
N GLY A 71 -13.94 16.85 0.03
CA GLY A 71 -14.30 15.86 1.05
C GLY A 71 -14.99 14.58 0.56
N SER A 72 -15.36 14.45 -0.73
CA SER A 72 -15.89 13.18 -1.23
C SER A 72 -14.80 12.10 -1.22
N ARG A 73 -15.16 10.95 -0.66
CA ARG A 73 -14.27 9.85 -0.33
C ARG A 73 -14.09 8.96 -1.54
N ARG A 74 -12.98 9.14 -2.25
CA ARG A 74 -12.66 8.35 -3.44
C ARG A 74 -11.95 7.06 -3.04
N ASN A 75 -12.35 5.97 -3.66
CA ASN A 75 -11.59 4.73 -3.61
C ASN A 75 -10.64 4.69 -4.82
N TYR A 76 -9.46 4.15 -4.61
CA TYR A 76 -8.42 4.00 -5.61
C TYR A 76 -8.08 2.52 -5.80
N ARG A 77 -7.69 2.18 -7.02
CA ARG A 77 -7.12 0.87 -7.34
C ARG A 77 -5.97 1.04 -8.32
N ILE A 78 -5.09 0.04 -8.35
CA ILE A 78 -4.06 -0.02 -9.40
C ILE A 78 -4.73 -0.13 -10.78
N LYS A 79 -4.14 0.55 -11.78
CA LYS A 79 -4.63 0.55 -13.16
C LYS A 79 -4.49 -0.82 -13.83
N GLU A 80 -3.38 -1.50 -13.55
CA GLU A 80 -3.08 -2.82 -14.10
C GLU A 80 -3.84 -3.93 -13.38
N SER A 81 -4.30 -4.91 -14.13
CA SER A 81 -4.93 -6.11 -13.58
C SER A 81 -3.89 -7.11 -13.10
N LEU A 82 -4.11 -7.70 -11.92
CA LEU A 82 -3.29 -8.79 -11.41
C LEU A 82 -3.41 -10.03 -12.30
N LYS A 83 -2.28 -10.69 -12.57
CA LYS A 83 -2.25 -11.89 -13.43
C LYS A 83 -3.02 -13.04 -12.78
N ARG A 84 -3.68 -13.86 -13.61
CA ARG A 84 -4.55 -14.97 -13.14
C ARG A 84 -3.85 -15.96 -12.20
N TYR A 85 -2.58 -16.23 -12.47
CA TYR A 85 -1.75 -17.18 -11.73
C TYR A 85 -1.02 -16.58 -10.52
N TRP A 86 -1.25 -15.30 -10.23
CA TRP A 86 -0.80 -14.68 -8.99
C TRP A 86 -1.80 -14.92 -7.87
N GLU A 87 -1.33 -14.70 -6.65
CA GLU A 87 -2.13 -14.78 -5.44
C GLU A 87 -3.00 -13.51 -5.32
N ARG A 88 -3.96 -13.39 -6.23
CA ARG A 88 -4.74 -12.18 -6.49
C ARG A 88 -5.42 -11.66 -5.22
N GLU A 89 -5.97 -12.56 -4.41
CA GLU A 89 -6.67 -12.19 -3.18
C GLU A 89 -5.76 -11.44 -2.21
N ILE A 90 -4.55 -11.96 -1.97
CA ILE A 90 -3.58 -11.37 -1.05
C ILE A 90 -3.11 -10.02 -1.58
N TRP A 91 -2.72 -9.97 -2.86
CA TRP A 91 -2.23 -8.72 -3.45
C TRP A 91 -3.32 -7.65 -3.54
N SER A 92 -4.57 -8.03 -3.84
CA SER A 92 -5.69 -7.11 -3.84
C SER A 92 -5.91 -6.50 -2.46
N GLU A 93 -5.81 -7.27 -1.38
CA GLU A 93 -5.93 -6.73 -0.01
C GLU A 93 -4.77 -5.80 0.36
N VAL A 94 -3.53 -6.13 -0.04
CA VAL A 94 -2.38 -5.24 0.16
C VAL A 94 -2.61 -3.89 -0.52
N PHE A 95 -3.01 -3.90 -1.80
CA PHE A 95 -3.27 -2.67 -2.54
C PHE A 95 -4.47 -1.91 -1.99
N ASP A 96 -5.54 -2.60 -1.61
CA ASP A 96 -6.74 -1.98 -1.04
C ASP A 96 -6.43 -1.29 0.31
N LEU A 97 -5.68 -1.94 1.20
CA LEU A 97 -5.22 -1.33 2.46
C LEU A 97 -4.35 -0.10 2.20
N CYS A 98 -3.36 -0.23 1.31
CA CYS A 98 -2.37 0.80 1.12
C CYS A 98 -2.91 2.04 0.38
N LEU A 99 -3.84 1.84 -0.56
CA LEU A 99 -4.41 2.91 -1.37
C LEU A 99 -5.67 3.51 -0.76
N ASN A 100 -6.40 2.74 0.05
CA ASN A 100 -7.65 3.16 0.69
C ASN A 100 -7.60 2.99 2.21
N PRO A 101 -6.55 3.46 2.92
CA PRO A 101 -6.38 3.16 4.34
C PRO A 101 -7.54 3.69 5.18
N THR A 102 -8.13 4.80 4.79
CA THR A 102 -9.26 5.34 5.54
C THR A 102 -10.54 4.52 5.35
N SER A 103 -10.64 3.59 4.38
CA SER A 103 -11.91 2.91 3.97
C SER A 103 -12.65 2.35 5.18
N GLU A 104 -13.98 2.30 5.11
CA GLU A 104 -14.79 1.81 6.24
C GLU A 104 -14.31 0.42 6.72
N LYS A 105 -13.95 -0.45 5.77
CA LYS A 105 -13.35 -1.76 6.04
C LYS A 105 -12.13 -1.68 6.97
N TRP A 106 -11.15 -0.83 6.66
CA TRP A 106 -9.89 -0.77 7.42
C TRP A 106 -10.01 0.07 8.68
N VAL A 107 -10.82 1.14 8.66
CA VAL A 107 -11.14 1.91 9.86
C VAL A 107 -11.85 1.04 10.90
N GLU A 108 -12.81 0.21 10.47
CA GLU A 108 -13.52 -0.69 11.37
C GLU A 108 -12.58 -1.78 11.92
N ALA A 109 -11.74 -2.36 11.06
CA ALA A 109 -10.72 -3.31 11.50
C ALA A 109 -9.78 -2.70 12.56
N GLU A 110 -9.42 -1.42 12.43
CA GLU A 110 -8.60 -0.73 13.41
C GLU A 110 -9.35 -0.48 14.71
N ARG A 111 -10.59 0.01 14.64
CA ARG A 111 -11.44 0.29 15.82
C ARG A 111 -11.69 -0.96 16.66
N GLN A 112 -11.94 -2.10 16.03
CA GLN A 112 -12.19 -3.36 16.73
C GLN A 112 -10.98 -3.86 17.54
N HIS A 113 -9.77 -3.47 17.12
CA HIS A 113 -8.52 -3.88 17.75
C HIS A 113 -7.86 -2.77 18.58
N SER A 114 -8.40 -1.54 18.53
CA SER A 114 -8.00 -0.45 19.41
C SER A 114 -8.43 -0.77 20.85
N GLY A 115 -7.46 -0.73 21.78
CA GLY A 115 -7.75 -0.92 23.21
C GLY A 115 -8.67 0.16 23.75
N ALA A 116 -9.39 -0.13 24.85
CA ALA A 116 -10.39 0.75 25.47
C ALA A 116 -9.90 2.17 25.84
N ASN A 117 -8.58 2.40 25.85
CA ASN A 117 -7.94 3.67 26.21
C ASN A 117 -7.51 4.53 25.01
N VAL A 118 -7.81 4.11 23.77
CA VAL A 118 -7.48 4.87 22.55
C VAL A 118 -8.71 5.65 22.10
N ASP A 119 -8.56 6.95 21.76
CA ASP A 119 -9.66 7.74 21.21
C ASP A 119 -10.20 7.03 19.96
N PRO A 120 -11.48 6.61 19.94
CA PRO A 120 -12.06 5.89 18.81
C PRO A 120 -11.98 6.66 17.49
N ARG A 121 -11.78 7.99 17.52
CA ARG A 121 -11.61 8.84 16.33
C ARG A 121 -10.21 8.71 15.72
N LEU A 122 -9.21 8.27 16.48
CA LEU A 122 -7.84 8.05 16.00
C LEU A 122 -7.74 6.65 15.39
N THR A 123 -7.90 6.59 14.07
CA THR A 123 -7.85 5.33 13.30
C THR A 123 -6.50 5.15 12.60
N MET A 124 -5.49 5.96 12.94
CA MET A 124 -4.16 5.91 12.36
C MET A 124 -3.11 5.94 13.48
N PRO A 125 -1.94 5.30 13.31
CA PRO A 125 -1.52 4.48 12.16
C PRO A 125 -2.27 3.14 12.08
N MET A 126 -2.44 2.60 10.87
CA MET A 126 -3.28 1.42 10.55
C MET A 126 -2.64 0.08 10.96
N ILE A 127 -2.13 0.00 12.18
CA ILE A 127 -1.25 -1.09 12.62
C ILE A 127 -2.01 -2.41 12.72
N ASN A 128 -3.24 -2.41 13.22
CA ASN A 128 -4.04 -3.63 13.32
C ASN A 128 -4.49 -4.11 11.94
N SER A 129 -4.90 -3.20 11.07
CA SER A 129 -5.24 -3.51 9.68
C SER A 129 -4.05 -4.11 8.92
N MET A 130 -2.84 -3.53 9.09
CA MET A 130 -1.60 -4.08 8.52
C MET A 130 -1.27 -5.47 9.09
N ARG A 131 -1.50 -5.70 10.38
CA ARG A 131 -1.32 -7.01 11.02
C ARG A 131 -2.21 -8.07 10.37
N VAL A 132 -3.48 -7.78 10.14
CA VAL A 132 -4.43 -8.71 9.50
C VAL A 132 -3.92 -9.14 8.12
N VAL A 133 -3.51 -8.17 7.29
CA VAL A 133 -2.97 -8.47 5.95
C VAL A 133 -1.65 -9.26 6.04
N ARG A 134 -0.75 -8.88 6.95
CA ARG A 134 0.53 -9.58 7.17
C ARG A 134 0.32 -11.03 7.57
N GLU A 135 -0.55 -11.30 8.55
CA GLU A 135 -0.81 -12.66 9.04
C GLU A 135 -1.42 -13.53 7.94
N LYS A 136 -2.29 -12.96 7.09
CA LYS A 136 -2.79 -13.65 5.90
C LYS A 136 -1.67 -14.03 4.94
N MET A 137 -0.72 -13.12 4.70
CA MET A 137 0.46 -13.39 3.86
C MET A 137 1.37 -14.47 4.47
N GLU A 138 1.64 -14.39 5.78
CA GLU A 138 2.46 -15.34 6.52
C GLU A 138 1.86 -16.75 6.49
N ASN A 139 0.56 -16.86 6.73
CA ASN A 139 -0.17 -18.13 6.67
C ASN A 139 -0.15 -18.73 5.25
N TRP A 140 -0.37 -17.90 4.22
CA TRP A 140 -0.26 -18.36 2.84
C TRP A 140 1.16 -18.85 2.53
N LEU A 141 2.18 -18.12 2.99
CA LEU A 141 3.58 -18.47 2.78
C LEU A 141 3.91 -19.82 3.44
N ALA A 142 3.51 -20.01 4.70
CA ALA A 142 3.71 -21.26 5.43
C ALA A 142 3.06 -22.45 4.71
N ALA A 143 1.85 -22.27 4.17
CA ALA A 143 1.12 -23.32 3.48
C ALA A 143 1.65 -23.63 2.06
N ASN A 144 2.29 -22.66 1.37
CA ASN A 144 2.56 -22.77 -0.07
C ASN A 144 4.03 -22.69 -0.47
N ALA A 145 4.93 -22.18 0.37
CA ALA A 145 6.31 -21.88 -0.02
C ALA A 145 7.07 -23.09 -0.56
N ALA A 146 6.94 -24.25 0.11
CA ALA A 146 7.58 -25.50 -0.32
C ALA A 146 7.03 -25.97 -1.67
N ARG A 147 5.69 -26.04 -1.80
CA ARG A 147 5.01 -26.47 -3.04
C ARG A 147 5.34 -25.58 -4.24
N LYS A 148 5.47 -24.27 -4.00
CA LYS A 148 5.81 -23.27 -5.03
C LYS A 148 7.32 -23.14 -5.26
N GLY A 149 8.16 -23.82 -4.48
CA GLY A 149 9.61 -23.78 -4.59
C GLY A 149 10.22 -22.40 -4.34
N LEU A 150 9.58 -21.56 -3.51
CA LEU A 150 9.97 -20.15 -3.36
C LEU A 150 11.40 -19.97 -2.83
N GLN A 151 11.84 -20.82 -1.91
CA GLN A 151 13.21 -20.78 -1.39
C GLN A 151 14.25 -21.01 -2.51
N SER A 152 13.99 -21.96 -3.42
CA SER A 152 14.88 -22.22 -4.55
C SER A 152 14.94 -21.03 -5.51
N GLN A 153 13.80 -20.38 -5.74
CA GLN A 153 13.73 -19.16 -6.56
C GLN A 153 14.53 -18.01 -5.93
N LEU A 154 14.45 -17.82 -4.61
CA LEU A 154 15.25 -16.85 -3.87
C LEU A 154 16.75 -17.12 -4.01
N ASN A 155 17.19 -18.36 -3.75
CA ASN A 155 18.60 -18.74 -3.88
C ASN A 155 19.14 -18.50 -5.30
N LYS A 156 18.31 -18.74 -6.33
CA LYS A 156 18.65 -18.46 -7.72
C LYS A 156 18.83 -16.96 -7.95
N MET A 157 17.93 -16.13 -7.43
CA MET A 157 18.05 -14.66 -7.53
C MET A 157 19.30 -14.15 -6.83
N GLU A 158 19.61 -14.62 -5.62
CA GLU A 158 20.82 -14.25 -4.87
C GLU A 158 22.10 -14.60 -5.64
N THR A 159 22.13 -15.77 -6.27
CA THR A 159 23.25 -16.20 -7.11
C THR A 159 23.44 -15.26 -8.30
N LEU A 160 22.35 -14.86 -8.97
CA LEU A 160 22.40 -13.93 -10.09
C LEU A 160 22.90 -12.54 -9.67
N ILE A 161 22.42 -12.04 -8.53
CA ILE A 161 22.86 -10.74 -7.98
C ILE A 161 24.36 -10.80 -7.62
N SER A 162 24.81 -11.89 -7.00
CA SER A 162 26.23 -12.08 -6.63
C SER A 162 27.14 -12.10 -7.85
N LYS A 163 26.76 -12.83 -8.91
CA LYS A 163 27.50 -12.84 -10.18
C LYS A 163 27.59 -11.44 -10.82
N LYS A 164 26.48 -10.69 -10.81
CA LYS A 164 26.44 -9.33 -11.36
C LYS A 164 27.30 -8.35 -10.55
N ARG A 165 27.37 -8.51 -9.24
CA ARG A 165 28.27 -7.74 -8.36
C ARG A 165 29.74 -8.04 -8.67
N ALA A 166 30.10 -9.33 -8.78
CA ALA A 166 31.47 -9.75 -9.12
C ALA A 166 31.93 -9.25 -10.50
N LYS A 167 31.05 -9.24 -11.49
CA LYS A 167 31.37 -8.65 -12.80
C LYS A 167 31.64 -7.15 -12.71
N ARG A 168 30.81 -6.41 -11.96
CA ARG A 168 30.98 -4.95 -11.79
C ARG A 168 32.23 -4.57 -11.01
N SER A 169 32.75 -5.44 -10.14
CA SER A 169 34.05 -5.22 -9.49
C SER A 169 35.20 -5.52 -10.44
N ALA A 170 35.10 -6.57 -11.25
CA ALA A 170 36.13 -6.91 -12.24
C ALA A 170 36.25 -5.88 -13.39
N ASP A 171 35.15 -5.23 -13.78
CA ASP A 171 35.16 -4.17 -14.81
C ASP A 171 35.73 -2.82 -14.29
N LYS A 172 36.08 -2.72 -12.99
CA LYS A 172 36.64 -1.50 -12.36
C LYS A 172 38.15 -1.55 -12.14
N ASP A 173 38.75 -2.74 -12.26
CA ASP A 173 40.20 -2.99 -12.16
C ASP A 173 40.82 -3.04 -13.58
#